data_AF-A0A261C862-F1
#
_entry.id   AF-A0A261C862-F1
#
_cell.length_a   1.000
_cell.length_b   1.000
_cell.length_c   1.000
_cell.angle_alpha   90.00
_cell.angle_beta   90.00
_cell.angle_gamma   90.00
#
_symmetry.space_group_name_H-M   'P 1'
#
loop_
_entity.id
_entity.type
_entity.pdbx_description
1 polymer ?
#
loop_
_entity_poly.entity_id
_entity_poly.type
_entity_poly.pdbx_seq_one_letter_code
_entity_poly.pdbx_strand_id
1 'polypeptide(L)'
;MKTVNFKGMVVRHLDDGRFEAVPPLFFKWPAKHICLYTIIIDIVISILFILASNNISAMMLFGMILLSAVFALGYCRESFSIMYIHLVYCIVYIIACVGVVVLIVFDNSGPVHKEMKRIGYPIVPVWVHCFAGVTIISHVLMIPPSVKQIKYAAIDDALKKMMDDEEFKKRLRKPCQARPEIPILV
;
A
#
# COMPACT_ATOMS: atom_id res chain seq x y z
N MET A 1 0.63 22.53 22.32
CA MET A 1 0.26 21.32 21.52
C MET A 1 0.37 20.03 22.32
N LYS A 2 -0.75 19.31 22.50
CA LYS A 2 -0.79 17.95 23.06
C LYS A 2 -0.97 16.94 21.92
N THR A 3 -0.22 15.85 21.95
CA THR A 3 -0.38 14.70 21.04
C THR A 3 -1.03 13.55 21.79
N VAL A 4 -2.07 12.96 21.22
CA VAL A 4 -2.78 11.82 21.81
C VAL A 4 -2.57 10.61 20.90
N ASN A 5 -2.18 9.48 21.50
CA ASN A 5 -2.15 8.21 20.79
C ASN A 5 -3.54 7.58 20.82
N PHE A 6 -4.19 7.47 19.67
CA PHE A 6 -5.49 6.82 19.51
C PHE A 6 -5.37 5.64 18.55
N LYS A 7 -5.67 4.42 19.03
CA LYS A 7 -5.61 3.17 18.25
C LYS A 7 -4.30 2.97 17.45
N GLY A 8 -3.17 3.37 18.03
CA GLY A 8 -1.85 3.25 17.41
C GLY A 8 -1.48 4.35 16.40
N MET A 9 -2.25 5.44 16.34
CA MET A 9 -1.94 6.64 15.58
C MET A 9 -1.80 7.87 16.47
N VAL A 10 -0.91 8.77 16.07
CA VAL A 10 -0.71 10.05 16.75
C VAL A 10 -1.68 11.07 16.15
N VAL A 11 -2.56 11.61 16.99
CA VAL A 11 -3.43 12.74 16.65
C VAL A 11 -2.92 13.97 17.38
N ARG A 12 -2.78 15.08 16.65
CA ARG A 12 -2.31 16.36 17.18
C ARG A 12 -3.50 17.25 17.49
N HIS A 13 -3.56 17.81 18.69
CA HIS A 13 -4.50 18.88 19.03
C HIS A 13 -3.87 20.23 18.68
N LEU A 14 -4.51 20.96 17.78
CA LEU A 14 -4.14 22.31 17.35
C LEU A 14 -4.62 23.35 18.37
N ASP A 15 -3.99 24.52 18.39
CA ASP A 15 -4.29 25.56 19.38
C ASP A 15 -5.67 26.23 19.14
N ASP A 16 -6.27 26.02 17.97
CA ASP A 16 -7.63 26.44 17.60
C ASP A 16 -8.73 25.41 17.97
N GLY A 17 -8.36 24.33 18.67
CA GLY A 17 -9.28 23.27 19.09
C GLY A 17 -9.56 22.21 18.02
N ARG A 18 -8.90 22.27 16.86
CA ARG A 18 -9.00 21.23 15.83
C ARG A 18 -8.07 20.07 16.12
N PHE A 19 -8.42 18.90 15.59
CA PHE A 19 -7.58 17.72 15.61
C PHE A 19 -7.03 17.47 14.21
N GLU A 20 -5.78 17.02 14.13
CA GLU A 20 -5.11 16.66 12.89
C GLU A 20 -4.46 15.26 13.05
N ALA A 21 -4.69 14.37 12.09
CA ALA A 21 -4.01 13.09 12.06
C ALA A 21 -2.56 13.28 11.61
N VAL A 22 -1.59 12.73 12.34
CA VAL A 22 -0.18 12.82 11.95
C VAL A 22 0.13 11.73 10.92
N PRO A 23 0.75 12.07 9.77
CA PRO A 23 1.14 11.09 8.77
C PRO A 23 2.03 9.98 9.35
N PRO A 24 1.78 8.71 9.03
CA PRO A 24 2.51 7.61 9.65
C PRO A 24 3.93 7.49 9.08
N LEU A 25 4.87 7.15 9.97
CA LEU A 25 6.26 6.84 9.62
C LEU A 25 6.51 5.33 9.53
N PHE A 26 7.47 4.96 8.68
CA PHE A 26 8.05 3.63 8.57
C PHE A 26 9.56 3.78 8.37
N PHE A 27 10.38 3.14 9.22
CA PHE A 27 11.83 3.36 9.30
C PHE A 27 12.27 4.84 9.31
N LYS A 28 11.56 5.71 10.03
CA LYS A 28 11.76 7.18 10.11
C LYS A 28 11.40 7.98 8.86
N TRP A 29 10.93 7.34 7.79
CA TRP A 29 10.47 8.00 6.57
C TRP A 29 8.93 8.02 6.52
N PRO A 30 8.30 9.01 5.87
CA PRO A 30 6.86 9.00 5.67
C PRO A 30 6.45 7.75 4.87
N ALA A 31 5.51 6.97 5.42
CA ALA A 31 5.12 5.69 4.83
C ALA A 31 4.59 5.83 3.40
N LYS A 32 3.97 6.98 3.09
CA LYS A 32 3.53 7.36 1.73
C LYS A 32 4.68 7.38 0.74
N HIS A 33 5.81 8.00 1.11
CA HIS A 33 6.97 8.10 0.22
C HIS A 33 7.60 6.73 0.00
N ILE A 34 7.64 5.87 1.02
CA ILE A 34 8.15 4.51 0.85
C ILE A 34 7.29 3.75 -0.16
N CYS A 35 5.96 3.77 -0.03
CA CYS A 35 5.07 3.14 -1.01
C CYS A 35 5.29 3.72 -2.42
N LEU A 36 5.38 5.04 -2.56
CA LEU A 36 5.60 5.69 -3.86
C LEU A 36 6.96 5.32 -4.48
N TYR A 37 8.04 5.31 -3.69
CA TYR A 37 9.35 4.94 -4.19
C TYR A 37 9.39 3.48 -4.62
N THR A 38 8.77 2.57 -3.87
CA THR A 38 8.72 1.16 -4.28
C THR A 38 7.89 0.97 -5.55
N ILE A 39 6.75 1.68 -5.71
CA ILE A 39 5.97 1.65 -6.96
C ILE A 39 6.79 2.18 -8.13
N ILE A 40 7.56 3.26 -7.94
CA ILE A 40 8.45 3.79 -9.00
C ILE A 40 9.52 2.76 -9.36
N ILE A 41 10.12 2.10 -8.37
CA ILE A 41 11.10 1.03 -8.59
C ILE A 41 10.47 -0.11 -9.40
N ASP A 42 9.26 -0.55 -9.08
CA ASP A 42 8.54 -1.58 -9.83
C ASP A 42 8.26 -1.18 -11.28
N ILE A 43 7.92 0.09 -11.53
CA ILE A 43 7.77 0.63 -12.89
C ILE A 43 9.10 0.56 -13.64
N VAL A 44 10.20 1.02 -13.02
CA VAL A 44 11.53 1.00 -13.64
C VAL A 44 11.96 -0.44 -13.98
N ILE A 45 11.77 -1.37 -13.04
CA ILE A 45 12.06 -2.79 -13.27
C ILE A 45 11.21 -3.33 -14.42
N SER A 46 9.91 -3.05 -14.42
CA SER A 46 9.00 -3.49 -15.48
C SER A 46 9.45 -3.00 -16.86
N ILE A 47 9.90 -1.73 -16.96
CA ILE A 47 10.48 -1.17 -18.19
C ILE A 47 11.74 -1.93 -18.62
N LEU A 48 12.65 -2.24 -17.69
CA LEU A 48 13.85 -3.02 -18.00
C LEU A 48 13.50 -4.41 -18.52
N PHE A 49 12.49 -5.08 -17.94
CA PHE A 49 12.03 -6.38 -18.40
C PHE A 49 11.32 -6.31 -19.76
N ILE A 50 10.67 -5.19 -20.11
CA ILE A 50 10.07 -5.01 -21.45
C ILE A 50 11.12 -5.18 -22.54
N LEU A 51 12.31 -4.60 -22.36
CA LEU A 51 13.40 -4.65 -23.35
C LEU A 51 13.89 -6.07 -23.64
N ALA A 52 13.75 -6.99 -22.69
CA ALA A 52 14.13 -8.39 -22.82
C ALA A 52 12.94 -9.32 -23.11
N SER A 53 11.73 -8.77 -23.25
CA SER A 53 10.49 -9.55 -23.36
C SER A 53 10.00 -9.72 -24.80
N ASN A 54 9.22 -10.77 -25.03
CA ASN A 54 8.47 -10.93 -26.28
C ASN A 54 7.22 -10.01 -26.30
N ASN A 55 6.55 -9.90 -27.44
CA ASN A 55 5.44 -8.94 -27.64
C ASN A 55 4.28 -9.08 -26.63
N ILE A 56 3.86 -10.29 -26.25
CA ILE A 56 2.74 -10.45 -25.30
C ILE A 56 3.19 -10.19 -23.87
N SER A 57 4.38 -10.66 -23.47
CA SER A 57 4.95 -10.32 -22.16
C SER A 57 5.17 -8.81 -22.04
N ALA A 58 5.60 -8.15 -23.11
CA ALA A 58 5.70 -6.69 -23.18
C ALA A 58 4.33 -6.02 -22.97
N MET A 59 3.28 -6.48 -23.67
CA MET A 59 1.91 -5.95 -23.48
C MET A 59 1.42 -6.11 -22.04
N MET A 60 1.68 -7.27 -21.42
CA MET A 60 1.33 -7.49 -20.01
C MET A 60 2.09 -6.51 -19.10
N LEU A 61 3.40 -6.35 -19.30
CA LEU A 61 4.23 -5.41 -18.54
C LEU A 61 3.78 -3.95 -18.73
N PHE A 62 3.36 -3.55 -19.93
CA PHE A 62 2.77 -2.23 -20.16
C PHE A 62 1.49 -2.03 -19.34
N GLY A 63 0.61 -3.04 -19.30
CA GLY A 63 -0.59 -3.02 -18.46
C GLY A 63 -0.26 -2.88 -16.97
N MET A 64 0.78 -3.59 -16.50
CA MET A 64 1.28 -3.50 -15.14
C MET A 64 1.80 -2.09 -14.81
N ILE A 65 2.59 -1.48 -15.69
CA ILE A 65 3.09 -0.11 -15.51
C ILE A 65 1.95 0.89 -15.38
N LEU A 66 0.92 0.77 -16.23
CA LEU A 66 -0.26 1.64 -16.17
C LEU A 66 -0.98 1.49 -14.83
N LEU A 67 -1.17 0.25 -14.38
CA LEU A 67 -1.82 -0.04 -13.10
C LEU A 67 -1.00 0.51 -11.91
N SER A 68 0.31 0.35 -11.93
CA SER A 68 1.22 0.93 -10.95
C SER A 68 1.13 2.45 -10.90
N ALA A 69 1.00 3.12 -12.06
CA ALA A 69 0.79 4.57 -12.11
C ALA A 69 -0.56 4.99 -11.47
N VAL A 70 -1.63 4.22 -11.70
CA VAL A 70 -2.94 4.44 -11.05
C VAL A 70 -2.81 4.31 -9.53
N PHE A 71 -2.09 3.29 -9.04
CA PHE A 71 -1.84 3.13 -7.61
C PHE A 71 -1.01 4.28 -7.04
N ALA A 72 0.06 4.71 -7.73
CA ALA A 72 0.85 5.87 -7.33
C ALA A 72 -0.01 7.13 -7.17
N LEU A 73 -0.92 7.39 -8.11
CA LEU A 73 -1.89 8.49 -7.99
C LEU A 73 -2.80 8.35 -6.76
N GLY A 74 -3.21 7.12 -6.44
CA GLY A 74 -3.95 6.79 -5.23
C GLY A 74 -3.20 7.15 -3.95
N TYR A 75 -1.91 6.81 -3.86
CA TYR A 75 -1.07 7.19 -2.72
C TYR A 75 -0.82 8.71 -2.67
N CYS A 76 -0.59 9.37 -3.82
CA CYS A 76 -0.45 10.82 -3.88
C CYS A 76 -1.67 11.55 -3.34
N ARG A 77 -2.87 11.07 -3.70
CA ARG A 77 -4.17 11.59 -3.25
C ARG A 77 -4.64 11.03 -1.91
N GLU A 78 -3.88 10.13 -1.28
CA GLU A 78 -4.25 9.47 -0.02
C GLU A 78 -5.64 8.83 -0.07
N SER A 79 -6.02 8.30 -1.24
CA SER A 79 -7.32 7.68 -1.47
C SER A 79 -7.39 6.30 -0.81
N PHE A 80 -8.20 6.18 0.25
CA PHE A 80 -8.39 4.92 0.97
C PHE A 80 -8.74 3.75 0.03
N SER A 81 -9.71 3.94 -0.87
CA SER A 81 -10.17 2.87 -1.77
C SER A 81 -9.08 2.37 -2.70
N ILE A 82 -8.28 3.28 -3.27
CA ILE A 82 -7.20 2.91 -4.19
C ILE A 82 -6.08 2.20 -3.43
N MET A 83 -5.69 2.71 -2.25
CA MET A 83 -4.67 2.06 -1.42
C MET A 83 -5.11 0.66 -0.93
N TYR A 84 -6.40 0.48 -0.63
CA TYR A 84 -6.96 -0.82 -0.27
C TYR A 84 -6.93 -1.82 -1.44
N ILE A 85 -7.40 -1.40 -2.62
CA ILE A 85 -7.34 -2.23 -3.84
C ILE A 85 -5.90 -2.64 -4.14
N HIS A 86 -4.96 -1.69 -4.02
CA HIS A 86 -3.54 -1.95 -4.20
C HIS A 86 -2.99 -2.97 -3.19
N LEU A 87 -3.38 -2.90 -1.91
CA LEU A 87 -2.97 -3.90 -0.91
C LEU A 87 -3.46 -5.31 -1.27
N VAL A 88 -4.72 -5.43 -1.69
CA VAL A 88 -5.29 -6.71 -2.15
C VAL A 88 -4.52 -7.20 -3.39
N TYR A 89 -4.25 -6.29 -4.32
CA TYR A 89 -3.47 -6.57 -5.52
C TYR A 89 -2.08 -7.11 -5.17
N CYS A 90 -1.39 -6.52 -4.19
CA CYS A 90 -0.09 -7.00 -3.73
C CYS A 90 -0.13 -8.45 -3.27
N ILE A 91 -1.14 -8.83 -2.49
CA ILE A 91 -1.28 -10.20 -1.98
C ILE A 91 -1.55 -11.17 -3.13
N VAL A 92 -2.46 -10.82 -4.04
CA VAL A 92 -2.78 -11.64 -5.22
C VAL A 92 -1.53 -11.82 -6.10
N TYR A 93 -0.76 -10.76 -6.30
CA TYR A 93 0.43 -10.78 -7.14
C TYR A 93 1.54 -11.66 -6.55
N ILE A 94 1.74 -11.62 -5.22
CA ILE A 94 2.64 -12.53 -4.52
C ILE A 94 2.21 -13.99 -4.72
N ILE A 95 0.93 -14.30 -4.50
CA ILE A 95 0.41 -15.67 -4.66
C ILE A 95 0.60 -16.17 -6.10
N ALA A 96 0.28 -15.33 -7.08
CA ALA A 96 0.45 -15.65 -8.49
C ALA A 96 1.93 -15.91 -8.84
N CYS A 97 2.85 -15.04 -8.39
CA CYS A 97 4.29 -15.21 -8.63
C CYS A 97 4.83 -16.49 -8.00
N VAL A 98 4.44 -16.80 -6.76
CA VAL A 98 4.80 -18.05 -6.09
C VAL A 98 4.28 -19.25 -6.88
N GLY A 99 3.02 -19.22 -7.31
CA GLY A 99 2.42 -20.27 -8.13
C GLY A 99 3.18 -20.50 -9.45
N VAL A 100 3.54 -19.44 -10.15
CA VAL A 100 4.34 -19.52 -11.40
C VAL A 100 5.72 -20.11 -11.14
N VAL A 101 6.42 -19.68 -10.08
CA VAL A 101 7.74 -20.22 -9.74
C VAL A 101 7.66 -21.71 -9.41
N VAL A 102 6.66 -22.12 -8.61
CA VAL A 102 6.42 -23.52 -8.28
C VAL A 102 6.16 -24.34 -9.56
N LEU A 103 5.29 -23.87 -10.45
CA LEU A 103 5.00 -24.54 -11.72
C LEU A 103 6.26 -24.74 -12.57
N ILE A 104 7.13 -23.74 -12.66
CA ILE A 104 8.37 -23.85 -13.45
C ILE A 104 9.36 -24.83 -12.82
N VAL A 105 9.47 -24.86 -11.50
CA VAL A 105 10.36 -25.80 -10.79
C VAL A 105 9.90 -27.25 -11.00
N PHE A 106 8.60 -27.51 -10.91
CA PHE A 106 8.06 -28.86 -11.05
C PHE A 106 7.82 -29.30 -12.51
N ASP A 107 7.67 -28.37 -13.45
CA ASP A 107 7.39 -28.66 -14.88
C ASP A 107 8.46 -28.08 -15.82
N ASN A 108 9.74 -28.13 -15.43
CA ASN A 108 10.84 -27.49 -16.16
C ASN A 108 11.10 -28.08 -17.58
N SER A 109 10.37 -29.13 -17.98
CA SER A 109 10.42 -29.72 -19.33
C SER A 109 9.18 -30.54 -19.73
N GLY A 110 8.11 -30.49 -18.95
CA GLY A 110 6.88 -31.22 -19.26
C GLY A 110 5.86 -30.36 -20.02
N PRO A 111 4.56 -30.69 -19.93
CA PRO A 111 3.56 -30.26 -20.89
C PRO A 111 3.38 -28.74 -20.97
N VAL A 112 3.48 -28.00 -19.86
CA VAL A 112 3.33 -26.53 -19.88
C VAL A 112 4.49 -25.88 -20.60
N HIS A 113 5.72 -26.32 -20.31
CA HIS A 113 6.92 -25.77 -20.95
C HIS A 113 6.94 -26.06 -22.46
N LYS A 114 6.51 -27.26 -22.86
CA LYS A 114 6.39 -27.65 -24.28
C LYS A 114 5.30 -26.86 -25.00
N GLU A 115 4.12 -26.71 -24.39
CA GLU A 115 3.02 -25.96 -25.00
C GLU A 115 3.35 -24.47 -25.10
N MET A 116 3.93 -23.88 -24.06
CA MET A 116 4.42 -22.49 -24.07
C MET A 116 5.46 -22.27 -25.17
N LYS A 117 6.43 -23.18 -25.34
CA LYS A 117 7.36 -23.11 -26.47
C LYS A 117 6.66 -23.22 -27.82
N ARG A 118 5.64 -24.09 -27.94
CA ARG A 118 4.84 -24.28 -29.16
C ARG A 118 4.06 -23.03 -29.55
N ILE A 119 3.47 -22.33 -28.58
CA ILE A 119 2.73 -21.07 -28.83
C ILE A 119 3.65 -19.85 -28.98
N GLY A 120 4.98 -20.04 -29.03
CA GLY A 120 5.95 -18.96 -29.24
C GLY A 120 6.39 -18.24 -27.97
N TYR A 121 6.12 -18.82 -26.79
CA TYR A 121 6.47 -18.31 -25.47
C TYR A 121 7.52 -19.20 -24.79
N PRO A 122 8.78 -19.24 -25.27
CA PRO A 122 9.80 -20.02 -24.59
C PRO A 122 9.99 -19.48 -23.17
N ILE A 123 9.72 -20.32 -22.18
CA ILE A 123 9.96 -19.97 -20.78
C ILE A 123 11.46 -20.04 -20.54
N VAL A 124 12.07 -18.92 -20.18
CA VAL A 124 13.46 -18.88 -19.72
C VAL A 124 13.45 -18.80 -18.19
N PRO A 125 13.73 -19.90 -17.47
CA PRO A 125 13.51 -19.97 -16.02
C PRO A 125 14.25 -18.87 -15.25
N VAL A 126 15.47 -18.53 -15.65
CA VAL A 126 16.27 -17.47 -15.02
C VAL A 126 15.51 -16.14 -15.01
N TRP A 127 14.95 -15.72 -16.14
CA TRP A 127 14.21 -14.46 -16.23
C TRP A 127 12.92 -14.49 -15.40
N VAL A 128 12.23 -15.63 -15.37
CA VAL A 128 11.01 -15.77 -14.56
C VAL A 128 11.34 -15.73 -13.07
N HIS A 129 12.39 -16.40 -12.62
CA HIS A 129 12.83 -16.36 -11.22
C HIS A 129 13.30 -14.96 -10.82
N CYS A 130 14.04 -14.26 -11.67
CA CYS A 130 14.44 -12.88 -11.42
C CYS A 130 13.22 -11.96 -11.31
N PHE A 131 12.29 -12.03 -12.27
CA PHE A 131 11.08 -11.20 -12.27
C PHE A 131 10.21 -11.48 -11.04
N ALA A 132 9.89 -12.75 -10.78
CA ALA A 132 9.07 -13.16 -9.66
C ALA A 132 9.72 -12.82 -8.32
N GLY A 133 11.03 -13.05 -8.17
CA GLY A 133 11.76 -12.74 -6.94
C GLY A 133 11.74 -11.26 -6.60
N VAL A 134 12.07 -10.40 -7.57
CA VAL A 134 12.06 -8.94 -7.39
C VAL A 134 10.64 -8.45 -7.08
N THR A 135 9.65 -8.95 -7.80
CA THR A 135 8.23 -8.64 -7.60
C THR A 135 7.75 -9.03 -6.20
N ILE A 136 8.05 -10.25 -5.74
CA ILE A 136 7.63 -10.71 -4.40
C ILE A 136 8.26 -9.81 -3.34
N ILE A 137 9.55 -9.50 -3.47
CA ILE A 137 10.26 -8.63 -2.51
C ILE A 137 9.62 -7.24 -2.47
N SER A 138 9.37 -6.61 -3.61
CA SER A 138 8.80 -5.25 -3.67
C SER A 138 7.41 -5.19 -3.02
N HIS A 139 6.54 -6.14 -3.36
CA HIS A 139 5.18 -6.18 -2.85
C HIS A 139 5.13 -6.52 -1.35
N VAL A 140 6.01 -7.40 -0.86
CA VAL A 140 6.15 -7.68 0.58
C VAL A 140 6.60 -6.43 1.35
N LEU A 141 7.57 -5.67 0.81
CA LEU A 141 8.04 -4.44 1.42
C LEU A 141 6.96 -3.34 1.44
N MET A 142 6.02 -3.36 0.50
CA MET A 142 4.93 -2.38 0.40
C MET A 142 3.77 -2.66 1.35
N ILE A 143 3.55 -3.90 1.78
CA ILE A 143 2.41 -4.26 2.64
C ILE A 143 2.40 -3.47 3.97
N PRO A 144 3.46 -3.48 4.81
CA PRO A 144 3.44 -2.77 6.09
C PRO A 144 3.21 -1.25 6.01
N PRO A 145 3.92 -0.48 5.14
CA PRO A 145 3.65 0.95 5.01
C PRO A 145 2.26 1.23 4.40
N SER A 146 1.75 0.36 3.52
CA SER A 146 0.41 0.49 2.95
C SER A 146 -0.68 0.32 4.01
N VAL A 147 -0.56 -0.68 4.89
CA VAL A 147 -1.51 -0.87 6.01
C VAL A 147 -1.53 0.35 6.93
N LYS A 148 -0.35 0.95 7.21
CA LYS A 148 -0.27 2.18 8.01
C LYS A 148 -0.96 3.35 7.30
N GLN A 149 -0.75 3.52 6.00
CA GLN A 149 -1.38 4.58 5.20
C GLN A 149 -2.89 4.41 5.07
N ILE A 150 -3.39 3.18 4.90
CA ILE A 150 -4.83 2.88 4.88
C ILE A 150 -5.48 3.26 6.22
N LYS A 151 -4.87 2.89 7.35
CA LYS A 151 -5.35 3.28 8.69
C LYS A 151 -5.38 4.79 8.87
N TYR A 152 -4.33 5.47 8.41
CA TYR A 152 -4.25 6.93 8.43
C TYR A 152 -5.38 7.57 7.62
N ALA A 153 -5.55 7.19 6.36
CA ALA A 153 -6.59 7.76 5.51
C ALA A 153 -8.01 7.52 6.05
N ALA A 154 -8.28 6.34 6.64
CA ALA A 154 -9.57 6.07 7.27
C ALA A 154 -9.84 6.96 8.50
N ILE A 155 -8.82 7.21 9.32
CA ILE A 155 -8.93 8.05 10.51
C ILE A 155 -9.02 9.53 10.12
N ASP A 156 -8.22 9.98 9.17
CA ASP A 156 -8.25 11.36 8.68
C ASP A 156 -9.62 11.71 8.07
N ASP A 157 -10.19 10.80 7.27
CA ASP A 157 -11.55 10.97 6.72
C ASP A 157 -12.62 11.00 7.84
N ALA A 158 -12.51 10.11 8.82
CA ALA A 158 -13.42 10.12 9.98
C ALA A 158 -13.28 11.41 10.80
N LEU A 159 -12.06 11.91 10.98
CA LEU A 159 -11.76 13.13 11.72
C LEU A 159 -12.32 14.35 10.99
N LYS A 160 -12.15 14.43 9.66
CA LYS A 160 -12.73 15.48 8.82
C LYS A 160 -14.26 15.49 8.95
N LYS A 161 -14.90 14.33 8.82
CA LYS A 161 -16.37 14.20 9.00
C LYS A 161 -16.84 14.64 10.38
N MET A 162 -16.12 14.25 11.44
CA MET A 162 -16.43 14.70 12.81
C MET A 162 -16.23 16.20 12.99
N MET A 163 -15.19 16.76 12.37
CA MET A 163 -14.94 18.21 12.40
C MET A 163 -15.94 18.98 11.56
N ASP A 164 -16.54 18.41 10.52
CA ASP A 164 -17.59 19.07 9.74
C ASP A 164 -18.96 19.05 10.44
N ASP A 165 -19.15 18.19 11.44
CA ASP A 165 -20.33 18.18 12.31
C ASP A 165 -20.30 19.35 13.30
N GLU A 166 -21.17 20.35 13.05
CA GLU A 166 -21.32 21.54 13.90
C GLU A 166 -21.82 21.21 15.31
N GLU A 167 -22.56 20.11 15.51
CA GLU A 167 -22.99 19.67 16.84
C GLU A 167 -21.80 19.09 17.62
N PHE A 168 -20.95 18.32 16.95
CA PHE A 168 -19.71 17.80 17.53
C PHE A 168 -18.72 18.92 17.87
N LYS A 169 -18.52 19.90 16.97
CA LYS A 169 -17.74 21.11 17.25
C LYS A 169 -18.24 21.87 18.48
N LYS A 170 -19.57 22.02 18.64
CA LYS A 170 -20.17 22.67 19.82
C LYS A 170 -19.89 21.89 21.11
N ARG A 171 -19.90 20.56 21.07
CA ARG A 171 -19.54 19.70 22.23
C ARG A 171 -18.06 19.79 22.59
N LEU A 172 -17.18 19.93 21.61
CA LEU A 172 -15.74 20.14 21.82
C LEU A 172 -15.39 21.54 22.39
N ARG A 173 -16.13 22.58 21.98
CA ARG A 173 -15.97 23.95 22.50
C ARG A 173 -16.53 24.15 23.91
N LYS A 174 -17.42 23.26 24.37
CA LYS A 174 -17.76 23.24 25.79
C LYS A 174 -16.48 22.80 26.53
N PRO A 175 -15.97 23.58 27.50
CA PRO A 175 -14.90 23.08 28.34
C PRO A 175 -15.36 21.72 28.85
N CYS A 176 -14.53 20.68 28.70
CA CYS A 176 -14.74 19.44 29.43
C CYS A 176 -15.03 19.88 30.86
N GLN A 177 -16.29 19.78 31.29
CA GLN A 177 -16.61 19.90 32.69
C GLN A 177 -15.70 18.88 33.33
N ALA A 178 -14.73 19.38 34.10
CA ALA A 178 -13.85 18.54 34.89
C ALA A 178 -14.76 17.48 35.51
N ARG A 179 -14.45 16.21 35.27
CA ARG A 179 -15.06 15.13 36.05
C ARG A 179 -15.03 15.64 37.49
N PRO A 180 -16.17 15.72 38.20
CA PRO A 180 -16.12 16.09 39.61
C PRO A 180 -15.10 15.15 40.25
N GLU A 181 -14.07 15.74 40.85
CA GLU A 181 -13.09 15.01 41.64
C GLU A 181 -13.90 14.17 42.62
N ILE A 182 -13.89 12.85 42.43
CA ILE A 182 -14.47 11.95 43.40
C ILE A 182 -13.62 12.19 44.66
N PRO A 183 -14.17 12.72 45.75
CA PRO A 183 -13.38 12.94 46.94
C PRO A 183 -12.84 11.58 47.38
N ILE A 184 -11.52 11.47 47.43
CA ILE A 184 -10.86 10.37 48.11
C ILE A 184 -11.25 10.54 49.57
N LEU A 185 -12.19 9.73 50.03
CA LEU A 185 -12.49 9.57 51.44
C LEU A 185 -11.24 9.02 52.12
N VAL A 186 -10.82 9.76 53.15
CA VAL A 186 -9.67 9.57 54.04
C VAL A 186 -9.48 8.12 54.47
#